data_AF-A0A2H0PLH8-F1
#
_entry.id   AF-A0A2H0PLH8-F1
#
_cell.length_a   1.000
_cell.length_b   1.000
_cell.length_c   1.000
_cell.angle_alpha   90.00
_cell.angle_beta   90.00
_cell.angle_gamma   90.00
#
_symmetry.space_group_name_H-M   'P 1'
#
loop_
_entity.id
_entity.type
_entity.pdbx_description
1 polymer ?
#
loop_
_entity_poly.entity_id
_entity_poly.type
_entity_poly.pdbx_seq_one_letter_code
_entity_poly.pdbx_strand_id
1 'polypeptide(L)'
;MNSSCFFWVAIKERRIRTLRKQKCIGGIMPKRTADYDEMIAKQLQKDRKFAREFVIVRVEEEDYTIQESLAQLAKSMGQKEFAELVGISVSRVTELINEERKLKVETLQKYLKPFGLELEIGLKKVA
;
A
#
# COMPACT_ATOMS: atom_id res chain seq x y z
N MET A 1 53.36 -58.66 -14.55
CA MET A 1 53.20 -57.34 -13.90
C MET A 1 52.28 -56.51 -14.77
N ASN A 2 51.13 -56.10 -14.24
CA ASN A 2 50.43 -54.83 -14.49
C ASN A 2 49.00 -54.95 -13.94
N SER A 3 48.90 -54.61 -12.66
CA SER A 3 47.67 -54.27 -11.97
C SER A 3 47.16 -52.93 -12.49
N SER A 4 45.94 -52.88 -13.04
CA SER A 4 45.11 -51.66 -13.03
C SER A 4 43.69 -51.94 -13.57
N CYS A 5 42.72 -51.21 -13.04
CA CYS A 5 41.28 -51.20 -13.39
C CYS A 5 40.52 -52.46 -12.92
N PHE A 6 39.51 -52.42 -12.04
CA PHE A 6 38.30 -51.61 -12.07
C PHE A 6 37.70 -51.57 -10.65
N PHE A 7 38.12 -50.60 -9.84
CA PHE A 7 37.44 -50.28 -8.60
C PHE A 7 36.73 -48.96 -8.88
N TRP A 8 35.45 -48.93 -9.30
CA TRP A 8 34.55 -47.74 -9.27
C TRP A 8 33.11 -47.88 -9.84
N VAL A 9 32.49 -49.07 -9.93
CA VAL A 9 31.15 -49.19 -10.57
C VAL A 9 29.95 -49.53 -9.64
N ALA A 10 30.12 -49.94 -8.38
CA ALA A 10 28.98 -50.49 -7.61
C ALA A 10 28.63 -49.77 -6.29
N ILE A 11 28.76 -48.44 -6.21
CA ILE A 11 28.31 -47.65 -5.04
C ILE A 11 27.59 -46.38 -5.51
N LYS A 12 26.51 -46.50 -6.29
CA LYS A 12 25.75 -45.30 -6.70
C LYS A 12 24.23 -45.47 -6.71
N GLU A 13 23.68 -46.31 -5.84
CA GLU A 13 22.25 -46.61 -5.92
C GLU A 13 21.54 -46.86 -4.59
N ARG A 14 21.82 -46.03 -3.57
CA ARG A 14 20.97 -45.96 -2.35
C ARG A 14 20.88 -44.55 -1.73
N ARG A 15 20.85 -43.48 -2.53
CA ARG A 15 20.84 -42.10 -1.99
C ARG A 15 19.73 -41.21 -2.56
N ILE A 16 18.53 -41.75 -2.82
CA ILE A 16 17.40 -40.96 -3.35
C ILE A 16 16.05 -41.28 -2.64
N ARG A 17 16.04 -41.59 -1.33
CA ARG A 17 14.76 -41.86 -0.62
C ARG A 17 14.51 -41.14 0.70
N THR A 18 15.43 -40.35 1.24
CA THR A 18 15.25 -39.73 2.58
C THR A 18 15.25 -38.20 2.61
N LEU A 19 15.01 -37.54 1.47
CA LEU A 19 14.68 -36.11 1.42
C LEU A 19 13.20 -35.83 1.13
N ARG A 20 12.30 -36.71 1.54
CA ARG A 20 10.91 -36.30 1.87
C ARG A 20 10.93 -35.62 3.25
N LYS A 21 11.74 -34.57 3.37
CA LYS A 21 11.60 -33.59 4.43
C LYS A 21 10.29 -32.89 4.12
N GLN A 22 9.32 -33.05 5.02
CA GLN A 22 8.01 -32.43 4.98
C GLN A 22 8.12 -31.05 4.33
N LYS A 23 7.64 -30.94 3.09
CA LYS A 23 7.36 -29.64 2.52
C LYS A 23 6.13 -29.22 3.29
N CYS A 24 6.34 -28.49 4.38
CA CYS A 24 5.31 -27.70 5.02
C CYS A 24 4.75 -26.83 3.89
N ILE A 25 3.66 -27.29 3.29
CA ILE A 25 2.69 -26.42 2.66
C ILE A 25 2.14 -25.59 3.81
N GLY A 26 2.92 -24.59 4.23
CA GLY A 26 2.36 -23.39 4.81
C GLY A 26 1.45 -22.86 3.72
N GLY A 27 0.20 -23.33 3.73
CA GLY A 27 -0.85 -22.78 2.89
C GLY A 27 -0.77 -21.27 3.11
N ILE A 28 -0.53 -20.54 2.03
CA ILE A 28 -0.67 -19.09 2.03
C ILE A 28 -2.11 -18.88 2.48
N MET A 29 -2.31 -18.53 3.76
CA MET A 29 -3.59 -18.04 4.21
C MET A 29 -3.89 -16.85 3.31
N PRO A 30 -4.97 -16.88 2.50
CA PRO A 30 -5.34 -15.68 1.77
C PRO A 30 -5.59 -14.62 2.83
N LYS A 31 -4.69 -13.64 2.90
CA LYS A 31 -4.86 -12.49 3.78
C LYS A 31 -6.08 -11.77 3.22
N ARG A 32 -7.26 -12.05 3.79
CA ARG A 32 -8.54 -11.45 3.37
C ARG A 32 -8.46 -9.91 3.32
N THR A 33 -7.55 -9.34 4.10
CA THR A 33 -7.18 -7.91 4.10
C THR A 33 -6.56 -7.44 2.79
N ALA A 34 -5.67 -8.22 2.15
CA ALA A 34 -5.03 -7.81 0.90
C ALA A 34 -6.05 -7.68 -0.25
N ASP A 35 -6.98 -8.65 -0.36
CA ASP A 35 -8.04 -8.58 -1.37
C ASP A 35 -9.02 -7.41 -1.10
N TYR A 36 -9.28 -7.11 0.17
CA TYR A 36 -10.13 -6.00 0.58
C TYR A 36 -9.47 -4.64 0.26
N ASP A 37 -8.20 -4.47 0.58
CA ASP A 37 -7.45 -3.24 0.29
C ASP A 37 -7.35 -2.99 -1.22
N GLU A 38 -7.12 -4.04 -2.02
CA GLU A 38 -7.13 -3.95 -3.48
C GLU A 38 -8.50 -3.57 -4.05
N MET A 39 -9.58 -4.07 -3.47
CA MET A 39 -10.94 -3.72 -3.87
C MET A 39 -11.23 -2.24 -3.58
N ILE A 40 -10.84 -1.75 -2.40
CA ILE A 40 -10.99 -0.35 -2.01
C ILE A 40 -10.14 0.57 -2.90
N ALA A 41 -8.89 0.19 -3.19
CA ALA A 41 -8.02 0.93 -4.10
C ALA A 41 -8.66 1.10 -5.49
N LYS A 42 -9.20 0.00 -6.06
CA LYS A 42 -9.89 0.02 -7.36
C LYS A 42 -11.13 0.91 -7.35
N GLN A 43 -11.86 0.96 -6.22
CA GLN A 43 -13.06 1.77 -6.09
C GLN A 43 -12.72 3.26 -5.94
N LEU A 44 -11.69 3.59 -5.15
CA LEU A 44 -11.16 4.95 -5.02
C LEU A 44 -10.64 5.52 -6.35
N GLN A 45 -10.01 4.69 -7.19
CA GLN A 45 -9.51 5.09 -8.50
C GLN A 45 -10.64 5.39 -9.51
N LYS A 46 -11.75 4.64 -9.44
CA LYS A 46 -12.88 4.76 -10.39
C LYS A 46 -13.85 5.87 -10.01
N ASP A 47 -14.17 5.98 -8.72
CA ASP A 47 -15.25 6.83 -8.24
C ASP A 47 -14.72 8.01 -7.41
N ARG A 48 -14.67 9.20 -8.02
CA ARG A 48 -14.28 10.44 -7.32
C ARG A 48 -15.20 10.77 -6.15
N LYS A 49 -16.48 10.41 -6.23
CA LYS A 49 -17.45 10.57 -5.14
C LYS A 49 -17.07 9.72 -3.92
N PHE A 50 -16.62 8.49 -4.16
CA PHE A 50 -16.18 7.59 -3.11
C PHE A 50 -14.91 8.10 -2.43
N ALA A 51 -13.93 8.60 -3.21
CA ALA A 51 -12.74 9.24 -2.66
C ALA A 51 -13.07 10.47 -1.80
N ARG A 52 -14.08 11.25 -2.20
CA ARG A 52 -14.58 12.39 -1.41
C ARG A 52 -15.17 11.95 -0.08
N GLU A 53 -16.10 10.99 -0.11
CA GLU A 53 -16.74 10.45 1.10
C GLU A 53 -15.70 9.82 2.04
N PHE A 54 -14.72 9.11 1.49
CA PHE A 54 -13.62 8.54 2.27
C PHE A 54 -12.86 9.60 3.08
N VAL A 55 -12.57 10.76 2.47
CA VAL A 55 -11.89 11.87 3.18
C VAL A 55 -12.80 12.48 4.25
N ILE A 56 -14.09 12.70 3.94
CA ILE A 56 -15.05 13.28 4.88
C ILE A 56 -15.21 12.38 6.12
N VAL A 57 -15.48 11.09 5.91
CA VAL A 57 -15.65 10.11 7.00
C VAL A 57 -14.43 10.09 7.91
N ARG A 58 -13.22 10.13 7.35
CA ARG A 58 -11.99 10.16 8.18
C ARG A 58 -11.82 11.43 9.00
N VAL A 59 -12.25 12.57 8.48
CA VAL A 59 -12.16 13.84 9.21
C VAL A 59 -13.23 13.92 10.31
N GLU A 60 -14.43 13.41 10.03
CA GLU A 60 -15.58 13.52 10.95
C GLU A 60 -15.63 12.42 12.02
N GLU A 61 -15.34 11.17 11.66
CA GLU A 61 -15.48 10.02 12.57
C GLU A 61 -14.19 9.66 13.31
N GLU A 62 -13.05 9.84 12.65
CA GLU A 62 -11.75 9.37 13.15
C GLU A 62 -10.87 10.52 13.69
N ASP A 63 -11.40 11.75 13.78
CA ASP A 63 -10.71 12.97 14.24
C ASP A 63 -9.35 13.24 13.53
N TYR A 64 -9.16 12.69 12.32
CA TYR A 64 -7.93 12.93 11.57
C TYR A 64 -7.88 14.37 11.04
N THR A 65 -6.69 14.94 11.05
CA THR A 65 -6.44 16.18 10.32
C THR A 65 -6.61 15.94 8.82
N ILE A 66 -7.03 16.96 8.09
CA ILE A 66 -7.17 16.91 6.62
C ILE A 66 -5.89 16.36 5.94
N GLN A 67 -4.72 16.71 6.48
CA GLN A 67 -3.44 16.23 5.97
C GLN A 67 -3.28 14.71 6.17
N GLU A 68 -3.60 14.19 7.35
CA GLU A 68 -3.55 12.75 7.65
C GLU A 68 -4.57 11.98 6.79
N SER A 69 -5.79 12.51 6.64
CA SER A 69 -6.81 11.89 5.78
C SER A 69 -6.35 11.81 4.32
N LEU A 70 -5.69 12.86 3.81
CA LEU A 70 -5.10 12.85 2.47
C LEU A 70 -3.92 11.87 2.34
N ALA A 71 -3.05 11.80 3.35
CA ALA A 71 -1.95 10.84 3.38
C ALA A 71 -2.48 9.41 3.35
N GLN A 72 -3.55 9.14 4.10
CA GLN A 72 -4.18 7.83 4.14
C GLN A 72 -4.92 7.50 2.85
N LEU A 73 -5.58 8.47 2.22
CA LEU A 73 -6.14 8.34 0.89
C LEU A 73 -5.05 7.97 -0.14
N ALA A 74 -3.90 8.64 -0.10
CA ALA A 74 -2.78 8.35 -0.99
C ALA A 74 -2.19 6.94 -0.74
N LYS A 75 -2.16 6.47 0.52
CA LYS A 75 -1.77 5.08 0.85
C LYS A 75 -2.77 4.06 0.32
N SER A 76 -4.08 4.31 0.47
CA SER A 76 -5.13 3.39 0.05
C SER A 76 -5.34 3.35 -1.47
N MET A 77 -5.19 4.48 -2.15
CA MET A 77 -5.36 4.59 -3.61
C MET A 77 -4.09 4.21 -4.39
N GLY A 78 -2.94 4.55 -3.84
CA GLY A 78 -1.63 4.36 -4.44
C GLY A 78 -0.86 5.66 -4.68
N GLN A 79 0.46 5.55 -4.48
CA GLN A 79 1.52 6.55 -4.65
C GLN A 79 1.34 7.43 -5.90
N LYS A 80 1.21 6.70 -7.00
CA LYS A 80 1.37 7.20 -8.37
C LYS A 80 0.04 7.73 -8.89
N GLU A 81 -1.02 7.02 -8.59
CA GLU A 81 -2.39 7.33 -8.99
C GLU A 81 -2.84 8.64 -8.33
N PHE A 82 -2.53 8.84 -7.05
CA PHE A 82 -2.77 10.10 -6.37
C PHE A 82 -1.94 11.25 -6.98
N ALA A 83 -0.66 10.99 -7.27
CA ALA A 83 0.24 11.97 -7.87
C ALA A 83 -0.27 12.45 -9.25
N GLU A 84 -0.75 11.51 -10.08
CA GLU A 84 -1.33 11.79 -11.39
C GLU A 84 -2.65 12.56 -11.29
N LEU A 85 -3.53 12.20 -10.37
CA LEU A 85 -4.82 12.88 -10.16
C LEU A 85 -4.66 14.34 -9.74
N VAL A 86 -3.67 14.62 -8.88
CA VAL A 86 -3.43 15.97 -8.34
C VAL A 86 -2.42 16.75 -9.19
N GLY A 87 -1.68 16.09 -10.08
CA GLY A 87 -0.67 16.71 -10.94
C GLY A 87 0.61 17.09 -10.20
N ILE A 88 1.07 16.27 -9.26
CA ILE A 88 2.28 16.49 -8.47
C ILE A 88 3.28 15.34 -8.64
N SER A 89 4.54 15.58 -8.26
CA SER A 89 5.57 14.54 -8.27
C SER A 89 5.32 13.50 -7.18
N VAL A 90 5.58 12.22 -7.45
CA VAL A 90 5.48 11.12 -6.48
C VAL A 90 6.29 11.40 -5.20
N SER A 91 7.48 12.01 -5.31
CA SER A 91 8.30 12.39 -4.14
C SER A 91 7.56 13.32 -3.16
N ARG A 92 6.76 14.28 -3.66
CA ARG A 92 5.94 15.16 -2.81
C ARG A 92 4.79 14.41 -2.14
N VAL A 93 4.27 13.36 -2.77
CA VAL A 93 3.26 12.48 -2.16
C VAL A 93 3.88 11.63 -1.07
N THR A 94 5.10 11.15 -1.27
CA THR A 94 5.86 10.44 -0.23
C THR A 94 6.16 11.35 0.96
N GLU A 95 6.58 12.59 0.73
CA GLU A 95 6.77 13.60 1.79
C GLU A 95 5.46 13.89 2.55
N LEU A 96 4.31 13.94 1.85
CA LEU A 96 2.99 14.06 2.47
C LEU A 96 2.68 12.86 3.39
N ILE A 97 2.97 11.65 2.92
CA ILE A 97 2.71 10.39 3.62
C ILE A 97 3.56 10.24 4.89
N ASN A 98 4.81 10.70 4.83
CA ASN A 98 5.74 10.65 5.97
C ASN A 98 5.52 11.82 6.96
N GLU A 99 4.58 12.73 6.67
CA GLU A 99 4.30 13.93 7.47
C GLU A 99 5.54 14.81 7.74
N GLU A 100 6.56 14.70 6.89
CA GLU A 100 7.84 15.41 7.06
C GLU A 100 7.66 16.94 6.99
N ARG A 101 6.57 17.40 6.38
CA ARG A 101 6.26 18.83 6.21
C ARG A 101 4.79 19.13 6.54
N LYS A 102 4.57 20.16 7.35
CA LYS A 102 3.25 20.78 7.51
C LYS A 102 2.90 21.53 6.23
N LEU A 103 1.83 21.12 5.55
CA LEU A 103 1.41 21.75 4.32
C LEU A 103 0.64 23.04 4.59
N LYS A 104 0.83 24.04 3.74
CA LYS A 104 0.03 25.27 3.75
C LYS A 104 -1.41 24.95 3.36
N VAL A 105 -2.36 25.72 3.89
CA VAL A 105 -3.80 25.56 3.57
C VAL A 105 -4.05 25.68 2.06
N GLU A 106 -3.36 26.58 1.37
CA GLU A 106 -3.42 26.71 -0.10
C GLU A 106 -3.02 25.42 -0.83
N THR A 107 -2.03 24.70 -0.31
CA THR A 107 -1.57 23.43 -0.89
C THR A 107 -2.60 22.34 -0.64
N LEU A 108 -3.19 22.30 0.55
CA LEU A 108 -4.26 21.35 0.88
C LEU A 108 -5.49 21.57 0.01
N GLN A 109 -5.90 22.83 -0.22
CA GLN A 109 -6.97 23.17 -1.16
C GLN A 109 -6.67 22.68 -2.58
N LYS A 110 -5.43 22.84 -3.07
CA LYS A 110 -5.04 22.31 -4.39
C LYS A 110 -5.18 20.79 -4.48
N TYR A 111 -4.93 20.07 -3.39
CA TYR A 111 -5.03 18.61 -3.36
C TYR A 111 -6.47 18.12 -3.24
N LEU A 112 -7.36 18.93 -2.67
CA LEU A 112 -8.79 18.63 -2.50
C LEU A 112 -9.63 18.99 -3.73
N LYS A 113 -9.18 19.96 -4.53
CA LYS A 113 -9.87 20.41 -5.75
C LYS A 113 -10.20 19.29 -6.76
N PRO A 114 -9.33 18.30 -7.04
CA PRO A 114 -9.65 17.18 -7.94
C PRO A 114 -10.79 16.29 -7.45
N PHE A 115 -11.04 16.29 -6.13
CA PHE A 115 -12.12 15.55 -5.49
C PHE A 115 -13.40 16.38 -5.34
N GLY A 116 -13.39 17.64 -5.80
CA GLY A 116 -14.51 18.56 -5.66
C GLY A 116 -14.77 18.96 -4.20
N LEU A 117 -13.70 18.98 -3.38
CA LEU A 117 -13.72 19.43 -1.99
C LEU A 117 -13.07 20.81 -1.87
N GLU A 118 -13.65 21.65 -1.02
CA GLU A 118 -13.12 22.96 -0.68
C GLU A 118 -12.98 23.05 0.85
N LEU A 119 -11.90 23.68 1.30
CA LEU A 119 -11.68 23.91 2.73
C LEU A 119 -12.36 25.20 3.15
N GLU A 120 -13.44 25.09 3.91
CA GLU A 120 -14.01 26.20 4.66
C GLU A 120 -13.35 26.30 6.03
N ILE A 121 -12.59 27.37 6.25
CA ILE A 121 -11.95 27.64 7.55
C ILE A 121 -12.98 28.35 8.43
N GLY A 122 -13.60 27.60 9.34
CA GLY A 122 -14.51 28.14 10.37
C GLY A 122 -13.78 28.50 11.67
N LEU A 123 -14.15 29.62 12.29
CA LEU A 123 -13.71 29.96 13.65
C LEU A 123 -14.60 29.27 14.68
N LYS A 124 -14.03 28.46 15.58
CA LYS A 124 -14.74 27.97 16.77
C LYS A 124 -14.49 28.94 17.94
N LYS A 125 -15.56 29.36 18.61
CA LYS A 125 -15.47 30.18 19.83
C LYS A 125 -14.88 29.33 20.96
N VAL A 126 -13.75 29.76 21.52
CA VAL A 126 -13.21 29.19 22.75
C VAL A 126 -13.97 29.84 23.91
N ALA A 127 -14.61 29.01 24.74
CA ALA A 127 -15.35 29.42 25.94
C ALA A 127 -14.42 29.50 27.15
#